data_AF-A0A957QE77-F1
#
_entry.id   AF-A0A957QE77-F1
#
_cell.length_a   1.000
_cell.length_b   1.000
_cell.length_c   1.000
_cell.angle_alpha   90.00
_cell.angle_beta   90.00
_cell.angle_gamma   90.00
#
_symmetry.space_group_name_H-M   'P 1'
#
loop_
_entity.id
_entity.type
_entity.pdbx_description
1 polymer ?
#
loop_
_entity_poly.entity_id
_entity_poly.type
_entity_poly.pdbx_seq_one_letter_code
_entity_poly.pdbx_strand_id
1 'polypeptide(L)'
;MTPTPSSLDLFSPEFKADPFPTYADLRRDEPVYCHHAPYGARIWYITRYEDVLAVLKDNGEIFAKDPANVRDQQGQDSNASSNVSRSINRNMLFADPPDHTRL
;
A
#
# COMPACT_ATOMS: atom_id res chain seq x y z
N MET A 1 -4.47 4.38 31.73
CA MET A 1 -4.62 4.87 30.34
C MET A 1 -3.23 4.85 29.73
N THR A 2 -2.92 3.83 28.92
CA THR A 2 -1.67 3.79 28.15
C THR A 2 -1.75 4.88 27.09
N PRO A 3 -0.75 5.77 26.98
CA PRO A 3 -0.76 6.80 25.94
C PRO A 3 -0.77 6.11 24.58
N THR A 4 -1.77 6.41 23.76
CA THR A 4 -1.78 6.04 22.34
C THR A 4 -0.51 6.61 21.73
N PRO A 5 0.33 5.80 21.04
CA PRO A 5 1.52 6.34 20.38
C PRO A 5 1.06 7.45 19.43
N SER A 6 1.73 8.60 19.50
CA SER A 6 1.52 9.74 18.62
C SER A 6 1.49 9.24 17.18
N SER A 7 0.31 9.29 16.55
CA SER A 7 0.13 8.85 15.17
C SER A 7 1.09 9.62 14.28
N LEU A 8 2.00 8.92 13.60
CA LEU A 8 2.93 9.49 12.67
C LEU A 8 2.15 10.10 11.50
N ASP A 9 2.29 11.41 11.29
CA ASP A 9 1.65 12.10 10.16
C ASP A 9 2.55 12.01 8.92
N LEU A 10 2.34 10.96 8.14
CA LEU A 10 3.05 10.70 6.88
C LEU A 10 2.57 11.60 5.72
N PHE A 11 1.65 12.54 5.97
CA PHE A 11 1.13 13.47 4.97
C PHE A 11 1.51 14.93 5.25
N SER A 12 2.19 15.19 6.38
CA SER A 12 2.58 16.53 6.81
C SER A 12 3.60 17.18 5.85
N PRO A 13 3.61 18.53 5.73
CA PRO A 13 4.65 19.23 4.98
C PRO A 13 6.07 18.94 5.49
N GLU A 14 6.24 18.79 6.80
CA GLU A 14 7.52 18.50 7.46
C GLU A 14 8.05 17.12 7.05
N PHE A 15 7.18 16.10 7.06
CA PHE A 15 7.54 14.78 6.58
C PHE A 15 7.91 14.81 5.09
N LYS A 16 7.15 15.53 4.26
CA LYS A 16 7.46 15.66 2.82
C LYS A 16 8.77 16.39 2.57
N ALA A 17 9.14 17.33 3.44
CA ALA A 17 10.40 18.07 3.33
C ALA A 17 11.61 17.21 3.66
N ASP A 18 11.52 16.34 4.67
CA ASP A 18 12.58 15.39 5.03
C ASP A 18 12.01 14.06 5.58
N PRO A 19 11.74 13.07 4.72
CA PRO A 19 11.13 11.82 5.15
C PRO A 19 12.15 10.78 5.67
N PHE A 20 13.46 11.00 5.44
CA PHE A 20 14.48 9.99 5.67
C PHE A 20 14.68 9.63 7.16
N PRO A 21 14.66 10.58 8.12
CA PRO A 21 14.73 10.26 9.54
C PRO A 21 13.57 9.35 9.96
N THR A 22 12.36 9.69 9.54
CA THR A 22 11.15 8.90 9.78
C THR A 22 11.27 7.49 9.24
N TYR A 23 11.75 7.32 8.00
CA TYR A 23 11.99 5.98 7.45
C TYR A 23 13.09 5.22 8.19
N ALA A 24 14.10 5.89 8.73
CA ALA A 24 15.16 5.25 9.50
C ALA A 24 14.62 4.69 10.82
N ASP A 25 13.77 5.46 11.52
CA ASP A 25 13.11 5.00 12.75
C ASP A 25 12.15 3.84 12.46
N LEU A 26 11.32 3.93 11.41
CA LEU A 26 10.44 2.83 11.00
C LEU A 26 11.24 1.56 10.69
N ARG A 27 12.32 1.64 9.90
CA ARG A 27 13.14 0.45 9.58
C ARG A 27 13.73 -0.24 10.82
N ARG A 28 14.11 0.56 11.83
CA ARG A 28 14.74 0.10 13.06
C ARG A 28 13.72 -0.56 13.98
N ASP A 29 12.60 0.13 14.24
CA ASP A 29 11.71 -0.20 15.34
C ASP A 29 10.40 -0.86 14.89
N GLU A 30 9.84 -0.48 13.74
CA GLU A 30 8.56 -0.98 13.21
C GLU A 30 8.59 -1.07 11.67
N PRO A 31 9.30 -2.05 11.10
CA PRO A 31 9.61 -2.07 9.67
C PRO A 31 8.40 -2.30 8.75
N VAL A 32 7.31 -2.84 9.32
CA VAL A 32 5.99 -2.96 8.71
C VAL A 32 5.00 -2.20 9.58
N TYR A 33 4.69 -0.98 9.19
CA TYR A 33 3.86 -0.05 9.98
C TYR A 33 2.44 0.05 9.41
N CYS A 34 1.43 -0.12 10.27
CA CYS A 34 0.02 0.04 9.90
C CYS A 34 -0.46 1.45 10.19
N HIS A 35 -0.63 2.25 9.15
CA HIS A 35 -1.25 3.56 9.24
C HIS A 35 -2.77 3.48 9.08
N HIS A 36 -3.50 4.09 10.00
CA HIS A 36 -4.95 4.22 9.93
C HIS A 36 -5.31 5.52 9.20
N ALA A 37 -5.60 5.41 7.91
CA ALA A 37 -6.00 6.52 7.07
C ALA A 37 -7.45 6.96 7.37
N PRO A 38 -7.86 8.16 6.90
CA PRO A 38 -9.25 8.60 7.01
C PRO A 38 -10.24 7.57 6.47
N TYR A 39 -11.48 7.60 7.00
CA TYR A 39 -12.55 6.66 6.64
C TYR A 39 -12.27 5.18 6.99
N GLY A 40 -11.32 4.91 7.89
CA GLY A 40 -11.07 3.57 8.42
C GLY A 40 -10.22 2.68 7.51
N ALA A 41 -9.68 3.23 6.42
CA ALA A 41 -8.74 2.52 5.57
C ALA A 41 -7.43 2.25 6.31
N ARG A 42 -6.83 1.08 6.06
CA ARG A 42 -5.50 0.73 6.57
C ARG A 42 -4.51 0.78 5.42
N ILE A 43 -3.38 1.44 5.64
CA ILE A 43 -2.25 1.48 4.71
C ILE A 43 -1.06 0.84 5.42
N TRP A 44 -0.48 -0.17 4.79
CA TRP A 44 0.72 -0.85 5.29
C TRP A 44 1.96 -0.24 4.64
N TYR A 45 2.87 0.27 5.46
CA TYR A 45 4.16 0.81 5.03
C TYR A 45 5.24 -0.24 5.27
N ILE A 46 5.96 -0.62 4.21
CA ILE A 46 7.05 -1.59 4.25
C ILE A 46 8.35 -0.83 3.99
N THR A 47 9.29 -0.90 4.93
CA THR A 47 10.44 0.03 4.93
C THR A 47 11.80 -0.64 4.80
N ARG A 48 11.90 -1.97 5.00
CA ARG A 48 13.13 -2.73 4.75
C ARG A 48 13.25 -3.14 3.29
N TYR A 49 14.46 -3.04 2.77
CA TYR A 49 14.74 -3.29 1.36
C TYR A 49 14.35 -4.71 0.93
N GLU A 50 14.69 -5.71 1.74
CA GLU A 50 14.37 -7.12 1.47
C GLU A 50 12.86 -7.39 1.38
N ASP A 51 12.08 -6.82 2.30
CA ASP A 51 10.62 -6.96 2.32
C ASP A 51 9.98 -6.24 1.12
N VAL A 52 10.44 -5.02 0.82
CA VAL A 52 9.98 -4.29 -0.37
C VAL A 52 10.29 -5.07 -1.65
N LEU A 53 11.48 -5.64 -1.76
CA LEU A 53 11.88 -6.42 -2.92
C LEU A 53 11.02 -7.69 -3.06
N ALA A 54 10.70 -8.36 -1.95
CA ALA A 54 9.81 -9.53 -1.95
C ALA A 54 8.41 -9.17 -2.45
N VAL A 55 7.83 -8.06 -1.95
CA VAL A 55 6.50 -7.58 -2.39
C VAL A 55 6.51 -7.18 -3.86
N LEU A 56 7.53 -6.45 -4.32
CA LEU A 56 7.59 -5.98 -5.70
C LEU A 56 7.84 -7.10 -6.72
N LYS A 57 8.45 -8.20 -6.30
CA LYS A 57 8.68 -9.40 -7.13
C LYS A 57 7.50 -10.37 -7.12
N ASP A 58 6.52 -10.17 -6.26
CA ASP A 58 5.28 -10.94 -6.30
C ASP A 58 4.56 -10.65 -7.62
N ASN A 59 4.25 -11.69 -8.38
CA ASN A 59 3.62 -11.59 -9.68
C ASN A 59 2.09 -11.50 -9.57
N GLY A 60 1.58 -10.81 -8.54
CA GLY A 60 0.14 -10.68 -8.29
C GLY A 60 -0.50 -11.93 -7.65
N GLU A 61 0.30 -12.83 -7.08
CA GLU A 61 -0.23 -14.00 -6.35
C GLU A 61 -0.76 -13.58 -4.98
N ILE A 62 -0.04 -12.68 -4.31
CA ILE A 62 -0.37 -12.15 -2.98
C ILE A 62 -0.70 -10.67 -3.06
N PHE A 63 0.06 -9.90 -3.86
CA PHE A 63 -0.04 -8.45 -3.95
C PHE A 63 -0.52 -8.02 -5.34
N ALA A 64 -1.83 -7.86 -5.48
CA ALA A 64 -2.46 -7.37 -6.71
C ALA A 64 -2.20 -5.86 -6.93
N LYS A 65 -1.96 -5.49 -8.19
CA LYS A 65 -1.87 -4.10 -8.67
C LYS A 65 -3.22 -3.59 -9.14
N ASP A 66 -4.05 -4.46 -9.75
CA ASP A 66 -5.40 -4.10 -10.16
C ASP A 66 -6.33 -4.16 -8.93
N PRO A 67 -6.97 -3.04 -8.53
CA PRO A 67 -7.94 -3.06 -7.45
C PRO A 67 -9.10 -4.04 -7.66
N ALA A 68 -9.45 -4.38 -8.91
CA ALA A 68 -10.47 -5.37 -9.21
C ALA A 68 -10.08 -6.80 -8.80
N ASN A 69 -8.79 -7.08 -8.67
CA ASN A 69 -8.27 -8.38 -8.23
C ASN A 69 -8.09 -8.45 -6.70
N VAL A 70 -8.31 -7.35 -5.97
CA VAL A 70 -8.21 -7.31 -4.52
C VAL A 70 -9.44 -7.96 -3.90
N ARG A 71 -9.20 -9.08 -3.21
CA ARG A 71 -10.22 -9.83 -2.45
C ARG A 71 -10.28 -9.35 -1.00
N ASP A 72 -11.48 -9.24 -0.47
CA ASP A 72 -11.66 -8.99 0.96
C ASP A 72 -11.41 -10.26 1.81
N GLN A 73 -11.53 -10.13 3.15
CA GLN A 73 -11.32 -11.26 4.07
C GLN A 73 -12.35 -12.40 3.92
N GLN A 74 -13.45 -12.16 3.20
CA GLN A 74 -14.47 -13.14 2.84
C GLN A 74 -14.28 -13.66 1.40
N GLY A 75 -13.20 -13.28 0.72
CA GLY A 75 -12.90 -13.67 -0.66
C GLY A 75 -13.82 -13.03 -1.70
N GLN A 76 -14.59 -12.00 -1.33
CA GLN A 76 -15.45 -11.27 -2.24
C GLN A 76 -14.65 -10.19 -2.97
N ASP A 77 -15.01 -9.96 -4.23
CA ASP A 77 -14.44 -8.85 -4.99
C ASP A 77 -14.83 -7.56 -4.28
N SER A 78 -13.83 -6.76 -3.89
CA SER A 78 -14.02 -5.48 -3.21
C SER A 78 -14.59 -4.38 -4.14
N ASN A 79 -15.29 -4.78 -5.20
CA ASN A 79 -15.54 -4.08 -6.46
C ASN A 79 -16.58 -2.96 -6.36
N ALA A 80 -16.35 -2.00 -5.46
CA ALA A 80 -16.98 -0.69 -5.50
C ALA A 80 -16.15 0.30 -6.33
N SER A 81 -15.55 -0.14 -7.43
CA SER A 81 -14.81 0.76 -8.33
C SER A 81 -15.79 1.49 -9.26
N SER A 82 -15.80 2.82 -9.16
CA SER A 82 -16.58 3.65 -10.09
C SER A 82 -16.11 3.47 -11.53
N ASN A 83 -16.96 3.77 -12.51
CA ASN A 83 -16.55 3.73 -13.93
C ASN A 83 -15.33 4.62 -14.22
N VAL A 84 -15.21 5.76 -13.53
CA VAL A 84 -14.06 6.65 -13.63
C VAL A 84 -12.79 5.97 -13.11
N SER A 85 -12.87 5.31 -11.95
CA SER A 85 -11.74 4.56 -11.37
C SER A 85 -11.23 3.48 -12.32
N ARG A 86 -12.15 2.73 -12.95
CA ARG A 86 -11.80 1.69 -13.93
C ARG A 86 -11.09 2.27 -15.15
N SER A 87 -11.50 3.45 -15.62
CA SER A 87 -10.85 4.12 -16.75
C SER A 87 -9.43 4.59 -16.42
N ILE A 88 -9.22 5.15 -15.22
CA ILE A 88 -7.90 5.64 -14.78
C ILE A 88 -6.92 4.47 -14.57
N ASN A 89 -7.40 3.35 -14.04
CA ASN A 89 -6.57 2.18 -13.76
C ASN A 89 -6.33 1.29 -14.99
N ARG A 90 -6.89 1.59 -16.16
CA ARG A 90 -6.66 0.77 -17.36
C ARG A 90 -5.35 1.12 -18.07
N ASN A 91 -4.23 0.81 -17.43
CA ASN A 91 -2.88 1.01 -17.95
C ASN A 91 -1.87 0.02 -17.33
N MET A 92 -0.63 0.02 -17.82
CA MET A 92 0.42 -0.92 -17.41
C MET A 92 0.77 -0.88 -15.91
N LEU A 93 0.63 0.27 -15.24
CA LEU A 93 1.01 0.40 -13.83
C LEU A 93 0.04 -0.33 -12.88
N PHE A 94 -1.19 -0.57 -13.33
CA PHE A 94 -2.26 -1.18 -12.54
C PHE A 94 -2.76 -2.51 -13.14
N ALA A 95 -2.02 -3.08 -14.09
CA ALA A 95 -2.33 -4.40 -14.65
C ALA A 95 -1.61 -5.49 -13.83
N ASP A 96 -2.31 -6.60 -13.58
CA ASP A 96 -1.71 -7.85 -13.11
C ASP A 96 -1.46 -8.81 -14.28
N PRO A 97 -0.64 -9.86 -14.13
CA PRO A 97 -0.57 -10.96 -15.10
C PRO A 97 -1.96 -11.58 -15.36
N PRO A 98 -2.24 -12.06 -16.58
CA PRO A 98 -1.33 -12.15 -17.72
C PRO A 98 -1.21 -10.86 -18.54
N ASP A 99 -2.08 -9.87 -18.33
CA ASP A 99 -2.10 -8.66 -19.16
C ASP A 99 -0.83 -7.83 -18.99
N HIS A 100 -0.31 -7.72 -17.76
CA HIS A 100 0.96 -7.05 -17.47
C HIS A 100 2.16 -7.71 -18.16
N THR A 101 2.19 -9.04 -18.23
CA THR A 101 3.31 -9.79 -18.83
C THR A 101 3.26 -9.77 -20.37
N ARG A 102 2.10 -9.47 -20.97
CA ARG A 102 1.92 -9.44 -22.42
C ARG A 102 2.38 -8.13 -23.07
N LEU A 103 2.29 -7.03 -22.34
CA LEU A 103 2.56 -5.66 -22.79
C LEU A 103 4.04 -5.29 -22.65
#